data_AF-L7U823-F1
#
_entry.id   AF-L7U823-F1
#
_cell.length_a   1.000
_cell.length_b   1.000
_cell.length_c   1.000
_cell.angle_alpha   90.00
_cell.angle_beta   90.00
_cell.angle_gamma   90.00
#
_symmetry.space_group_name_H-M   'P 1'
#
loop_
_entity.id
_entity.type
_entity.pdbx_description
1 polymer ?
#
loop_
_entity_poly.entity_id
_entity_poly.type
_entity_poly.pdbx_seq_one_letter_code
_entity_poly.pdbx_strand_id
1 'polypeptide(L)'
;MLTREMSTKADGGLYFELYWGENLAEAWSYGPEREKVLAAPDEHAPLPLYGFTLPEEPFLMAERTPGGWRIHLPPKVQAERKARGASFAAVPSEQLVQDQGRTSLVLGEGMTLRLTEGQLSLVVQSSVVKERVGPLQWKDMGWLAIVALLFLSLPIGFLLAGPTPERAAESNARALQQAADKEAERRKAMGLDTPMRPITDTERAQQQTDGGPEVHVPASFRVR
;
A
#
# COMPACT_ATOMS: atom_id res chain seq x y z
N MET A 1 -16.24 13.91 -21.89
CA MET A 1 -14.79 14.12 -22.08
C MET A 1 -14.38 15.25 -21.14
N LEU A 2 -13.79 14.94 -19.99
CA LEU A 2 -13.31 15.94 -19.05
C LEU A 2 -11.95 16.43 -19.55
N THR A 3 -11.91 17.66 -20.04
CA THR A 3 -10.69 18.37 -20.40
C THR A 3 -9.85 18.50 -19.14
N ARG A 4 -8.77 17.72 -19.05
CA ARG A 4 -7.77 17.84 -17.99
C ARG A 4 -7.11 19.20 -18.18
N GLU A 5 -7.50 20.19 -17.37
CA GLU A 5 -6.72 21.41 -17.24
C GLU A 5 -5.30 21.00 -16.84
N MET A 6 -4.35 21.20 -17.74
CA MET A 6 -2.95 21.05 -17.40
C MET A 6 -2.63 22.18 -16.44
N SER A 7 -2.61 21.88 -15.13
CA SER A 7 -2.06 22.79 -14.13
C SER A 7 -0.65 23.15 -14.59
N THR A 8 -0.46 24.40 -15.02
CA THR A 8 0.85 24.99 -15.35
C THR A 8 1.60 25.38 -14.08
N LYS A 9 1.16 24.91 -12.91
CA LYS A 9 1.87 25.01 -11.66
C LYS A 9 2.58 23.69 -11.43
N ALA A 10 3.90 23.75 -11.30
CA ALA A 10 4.68 22.63 -10.80
C ALA A 10 4.29 22.32 -9.35
N ASP A 11 3.17 21.64 -9.11
CA ASP A 11 2.67 21.28 -7.77
C ASP A 11 3.53 20.18 -7.10
N GLY A 12 4.63 19.77 -7.75
CA GLY A 12 5.60 18.84 -7.21
C GLY A 12 6.75 19.53 -6.46
N GLY A 13 7.11 18.96 -5.32
CA GLY A 13 8.38 19.25 -4.65
C GLY A 13 9.59 18.70 -5.41
N LEU A 14 10.75 18.71 -4.76
CA LEU A 14 12.00 18.22 -5.30
C LEU A 14 12.62 17.21 -4.33
N TYR A 15 13.19 16.13 -4.84
CA TYR A 15 13.85 15.10 -4.05
C TYR A 15 15.27 14.88 -4.55
N PHE A 16 16.22 14.83 -3.62
CA PHE A 16 17.62 14.58 -3.87
C PHE A 16 18.06 13.35 -3.10
N GLU A 17 18.81 12.48 -3.75
CA GLU A 17 19.46 11.32 -3.14
C GLU A 17 20.95 11.39 -3.47
N LEU A 18 21.80 11.44 -2.45
CA LEU A 18 23.25 11.39 -2.56
C LEU A 18 23.73 9.96 -2.35
N TYR A 19 24.47 9.45 -3.32
CA TYR A 19 25.09 8.14 -3.29
C TYR A 19 26.61 8.26 -3.30
N TRP A 20 27.26 7.36 -2.56
CA TRP A 20 28.68 7.09 -2.68
C TRP A 20 28.87 5.68 -3.22
N GLY A 21 29.26 5.59 -4.50
CA GLY A 21 29.23 4.34 -5.24
C GLY A 21 27.79 3.85 -5.38
N GLU A 22 27.49 2.68 -4.82
CA GLU A 22 26.15 2.09 -4.83
C GLU A 22 25.36 2.34 -3.54
N ASN A 23 26.01 2.91 -2.51
CA ASN A 23 25.38 3.13 -1.21
C ASN A 23 24.72 4.49 -1.16
N LEU A 24 23.45 4.53 -0.77
CA LEU A 24 22.76 5.77 -0.43
C LEU A 24 23.40 6.34 0.84
N ALA A 25 23.97 7.54 0.73
CA ALA A 25 24.53 8.27 1.85
C ALA A 25 23.42 9.08 2.54
N GLU A 26 22.75 9.97 1.80
CA GLU A 26 21.77 10.91 2.36
C GLU A 26 20.66 11.22 1.34
N ALA A 27 19.52 11.70 1.82
CA ALA A 27 18.44 12.14 0.97
C ALA A 27 17.65 13.31 1.56
N TRP A 28 17.25 14.23 0.70
CA TRP A 28 16.53 15.46 1.08
C TRP A 28 15.28 15.64 0.23
N SER A 29 14.19 16.04 0.88
CA SER A 29 12.94 16.40 0.22
C SER A 29 12.61 17.86 0.48
N TYR A 30 12.32 18.58 -0.58
CA TYR A 30 11.88 19.97 -0.55
C TYR A 30 10.45 20.03 -1.05
N GLY A 31 9.55 20.63 -0.26
CA GLY A 31 8.15 20.80 -0.63
C GLY A 31 7.95 21.85 -1.73
N PRO A 32 6.73 21.95 -2.28
CA PRO A 32 6.38 22.90 -3.35
C PRO A 32 6.51 24.37 -2.94
N GLU A 33 6.59 24.66 -1.63
CA GLU A 33 6.81 25.99 -1.07
C GLU A 33 8.25 26.51 -1.24
N ARG A 34 9.22 25.63 -1.54
CA ARG A 34 10.59 26.05 -1.78
C ARG A 34 10.74 26.59 -3.19
N GLU A 35 11.26 27.82 -3.31
CA GLU A 35 11.55 28.42 -4.62
C GLU A 35 12.98 28.13 -5.09
N LYS A 36 13.93 28.05 -4.15
CA LYS A 36 15.34 27.86 -4.42
C LYS A 36 15.96 26.86 -3.45
N VAL A 37 16.84 26.01 -3.96
CA VAL A 37 17.66 25.08 -3.18
C VAL A 37 19.11 25.47 -3.38
N LEU A 38 19.77 25.80 -2.26
CA LEU A 38 21.17 26.18 -2.22
C LEU A 38 22.00 24.99 -1.72
N ALA A 39 23.10 24.72 -2.39
CA ALA A 39 24.06 23.70 -2.03
C ALA A 39 25.36 24.32 -1.51
N ALA A 40 25.98 23.67 -0.52
CA ALA A 40 27.32 23.98 -0.07
C ALA A 40 28.00 22.68 0.40
N PRO A 41 29.34 22.66 0.60
CA PRO A 41 30.02 21.48 1.14
C PRO A 41 29.82 21.29 2.66
N ASP A 42 29.24 22.29 3.33
CA ASP A 42 28.96 22.29 4.77
C ASP A 42 27.69 21.49 5.11
N GLU A 43 27.74 20.70 6.18
CA GLU A 43 26.61 19.91 6.73
C GLU A 43 25.44 20.79 7.16
N HIS A 44 25.69 22.05 7.53
CA HIS A 44 24.64 23.00 7.90
C HIS A 44 23.92 23.63 6.70
N ALA A 45 24.34 23.33 5.48
CA ALA A 45 23.71 23.86 4.28
C ALA A 45 22.33 23.24 4.02
N PRO A 46 21.43 23.94 3.32
CA PRO A 46 20.14 23.38 2.94
C PRO A 46 20.26 22.09 2.12
N LEU A 47 21.30 21.97 1.30
CA LEU A 47 21.69 20.76 0.57
C LEU A 47 23.22 20.57 0.69
N PRO A 48 23.70 19.70 1.59
CA PRO A 48 25.12 19.46 1.71
C PRO A 48 25.60 18.54 0.58
N LEU A 49 26.44 19.06 -0.31
CA LEU A 49 27.03 18.30 -1.42
C LEU A 49 28.49 17.98 -1.12
N TYR A 50 28.69 17.08 -0.17
CA TYR A 50 30.03 16.66 0.25
C TYR A 50 30.83 16.15 -0.95
N GLY A 51 32.00 16.76 -1.18
CA GLY A 51 32.96 16.33 -2.20
C GLY A 51 32.63 16.70 -3.65
N PHE A 52 31.47 17.33 -3.94
CA PHE A 52 31.24 17.90 -5.27
C PHE A 52 32.07 19.17 -5.46
N THR A 53 32.65 19.37 -6.65
CA THR A 53 33.35 20.61 -6.97
C THR A 53 32.33 21.70 -7.29
N LEU A 54 32.03 22.57 -6.32
CA LEU A 54 31.14 23.71 -6.51
C LEU A 54 31.92 24.93 -7.05
N PRO A 55 31.35 25.70 -7.99
CA PRO A 55 32.01 26.89 -8.54
C PRO A 55 31.95 28.10 -7.58
N GLU A 56 30.95 28.14 -6.71
CA GLU A 56 30.71 29.18 -5.71
C GLU A 56 30.01 28.55 -4.50
N GLU A 57 30.13 29.17 -3.33
CA GLU A 57 29.50 28.72 -2.09
C GLU A 57 28.75 29.88 -1.44
N PRO A 58 27.42 29.77 -1.19
CA PRO A 58 26.53 28.68 -1.57
C PRO A 58 26.19 28.67 -3.08
N PHE A 59 26.18 27.49 -3.68
CA PHE A 59 25.80 27.27 -5.08
C PHE A 59 24.28 27.16 -5.23
N LEU A 60 23.68 27.88 -6.17
CA LEU A 60 22.27 27.66 -6.52
C LEU A 60 22.12 26.32 -7.25
N MET A 61 21.58 25.31 -6.58
CA MET A 61 21.40 23.97 -7.13
C MET A 61 20.12 23.83 -7.95
N ALA A 62 19.02 24.35 -7.43
CA ALA A 62 17.72 24.28 -8.10
C ALA A 62 16.91 25.55 -7.90
N GLU A 63 16.20 25.96 -8.94
CA GLU A 63 15.27 27.09 -8.94
C GLU A 63 13.92 26.64 -9.51
N ARG A 64 12.83 27.08 -8.89
CA ARG A 64 11.48 26.81 -9.35
C ARG A 64 11.14 27.68 -10.55
N THR A 65 10.58 27.06 -11.58
CA THR A 65 10.11 27.71 -12.80
C THR A 65 8.61 27.46 -12.98
N PRO A 66 7.91 28.21 -13.85
CA PRO A 66 6.50 27.92 -14.14
C PRO A 66 6.28 26.46 -14.61
N GLY A 67 7.21 25.90 -15.39
CA GLY A 67 7.10 24.57 -15.97
C GLY A 67 7.72 23.42 -15.17
N GLY A 68 8.23 23.64 -13.96
CA GLY A 68 8.96 22.63 -13.19
C GLY A 68 10.12 23.20 -12.41
N TRP A 69 11.23 22.46 -12.37
CA TRP A 69 12.46 22.88 -11.69
C TRP A 69 13.58 23.09 -12.70
N ARG A 70 14.35 24.17 -12.57
CA ARG A 70 15.62 24.37 -13.27
C ARG A 70 16.73 23.90 -12.36
N ILE A 71 17.49 22.91 -12.79
CA ILE A 71 18.63 22.36 -12.06
C ILE A 71 19.91 22.95 -12.66
N HIS A 72 20.74 23.58 -11.83
CA HIS A 72 22.04 24.09 -12.24
C HIS A 72 23.09 23.00 -11.98
N LEU A 73 23.96 22.82 -12.96
CA LEU A 73 24.96 21.76 -12.96
C LEU A 73 26.31 22.32 -12.47
N PRO A 74 26.95 21.69 -11.47
CA PRO A 74 28.34 22.01 -11.15
C PRO A 74 29.27 21.73 -12.35
N PRO A 75 30.43 22.40 -12.47
CA PRO A 75 31.25 22.38 -13.68
C PRO A 75 31.86 21.01 -14.03
N LYS A 76 32.06 20.12 -13.05
CA LYS A 76 32.72 18.82 -13.25
C LYS A 76 31.77 17.62 -13.29
N VAL A 77 30.46 17.83 -13.16
CA VAL A 77 29.52 16.72 -13.12
C VAL A 77 29.21 16.20 -14.52
N GLN A 78 29.04 14.89 -14.62
CA GLN A 78 28.40 14.26 -15.77
C GLN A 78 26.91 14.16 -15.49
N ALA A 79 26.10 14.78 -16.33
CA ALA A 79 24.65 14.77 -16.21
C ALA A 79 24.03 13.70 -17.10
N GLU A 80 23.27 12.81 -16.48
CA GLU A 80 22.46 11.80 -17.14
C GLU A 80 20.99 12.03 -16.80
N ARG A 81 20.11 11.73 -17.75
CA ARG A 81 18.66 11.80 -17.57
C ARG A 81 18.02 10.45 -17.80
N LYS A 82 16.94 10.21 -17.08
CA LYS A 82 16.06 9.07 -17.23
C LYS A 82 14.64 9.60 -17.36
N ALA A 83 13.98 9.26 -18.47
CA ALA A 83 12.54 9.46 -18.61
C ALA A 83 11.79 8.29 -17.94
N ARG A 84 10.50 8.48 -17.66
CA ARG A 84 9.64 7.43 -17.10
C ARG A 84 9.72 6.14 -17.93
N GLY A 85 10.22 5.07 -17.32
CA GLY A 85 10.35 3.75 -17.96
C GLY A 85 11.57 3.56 -18.87
N ALA A 86 12.45 4.56 -19.01
CA ALA A 86 13.70 4.46 -19.77
C ALA A 86 14.91 4.14 -18.86
N SER A 87 16.06 3.84 -19.46
CA SER A 87 17.35 3.81 -18.76
C SER A 87 17.94 5.22 -18.64
N PHE A 88 18.94 5.38 -17.77
CA PHE A 88 19.74 6.61 -17.75
C PHE A 88 20.52 6.74 -19.06
N ALA A 89 20.52 7.93 -19.63
CA ALA A 89 21.25 8.31 -20.82
C ALA A 89 21.85 9.70 -20.65
N ALA A 90 22.96 9.99 -21.33
CA ALA A 90 23.58 11.31 -21.29
C ALA A 90 22.57 12.41 -21.70
N VAL A 91 22.63 13.56 -21.02
CA VAL A 91 21.79 14.71 -21.37
C VAL A 91 22.26 15.28 -22.72
N PRO A 92 21.37 15.42 -23.72
CA PRO A 92 21.71 16.05 -24.99
C PRO A 92 22.09 17.52 -24.79
N SER A 93 23.11 18.00 -25.51
CA SER A 93 23.56 19.39 -25.43
C SER A 93 22.47 20.42 -25.77
N GLU A 94 21.49 20.04 -26.58
CA GLU A 94 20.34 20.88 -26.94
C GLU A 94 19.42 21.21 -25.74
N GLN A 95 19.44 20.37 -24.70
CA GLN A 95 18.64 20.58 -23.49
C GLN A 95 19.40 21.38 -22.42
N LEU A 96 20.72 21.51 -22.59
CA LEU A 96 21.57 22.27 -21.69
C LEU A 96 21.49 23.75 -22.07
N VAL A 97 20.99 24.56 -21.13
CA VAL A 97 20.95 26.01 -21.26
C VAL A 97 22.15 26.57 -20.53
N GLN A 98 23.07 27.19 -21.28
CA GLN A 98 24.11 28.02 -20.69
C GLN A 98 23.59 29.44 -20.48
N ASP A 99 23.58 29.89 -19.24
CA ASP A 99 23.22 31.24 -18.85
C ASP A 99 24.25 31.78 -17.85
N GLN A 100 24.80 32.96 -18.14
CA GLN A 100 25.79 33.66 -17.30
C GLN A 100 26.96 32.77 -16.82
N GLY A 101 27.45 31.87 -17.68
CA GLY A 101 28.54 30.96 -17.36
C GLY A 101 28.13 29.73 -16.52
N ARG A 102 26.84 29.52 -16.27
CA ARG A 102 26.29 28.33 -15.61
C ARG A 102 25.57 27.46 -16.62
N THR A 103 25.77 26.16 -16.54
CA THR A 103 24.96 25.19 -17.28
C THR A 103 23.76 24.79 -16.45
N SER A 104 22.57 24.85 -17.03
CA SER A 104 21.31 24.49 -16.38
C SER A 104 20.45 23.62 -17.28
N LEU A 105 19.56 22.86 -16.66
CA LEU A 105 18.64 21.95 -17.33
C LEU A 105 17.27 22.05 -16.67
N VAL A 106 16.20 22.04 -17.48
CA VAL A 106 14.84 22.00 -16.95
C VAL A 106 14.45 20.55 -16.65
N LEU A 107 14.18 20.27 -15.39
CA LEU A 107 13.63 19.02 -14.89
C LEU A 107 12.09 19.07 -15.00
N GLY A 108 11.57 18.38 -16.01
CA GLY A 108 10.14 18.16 -16.20
C GLY A 108 9.58 17.05 -15.31
N GLU A 109 8.25 16.99 -15.22
CA GLU A 109 7.54 15.95 -14.46
C GLU A 109 7.89 14.54 -14.95
N GLY A 110 8.21 13.64 -14.02
CA GLY A 110 8.52 12.24 -14.34
C GLY A 110 9.89 12.03 -14.99
N MET A 111 10.73 13.06 -15.04
CA MET A 111 12.16 12.93 -15.33
C MET A 111 12.95 12.72 -14.05
N THR A 112 14.05 11.99 -14.17
CA THR A 112 15.06 11.82 -13.13
C THR A 112 16.40 12.24 -13.71
N LEU A 113 17.14 13.06 -12.98
CA LEU A 113 18.51 13.42 -13.31
C LEU A 113 19.47 12.71 -12.38
N ARG A 114 20.63 12.34 -12.90
CA ARG A 114 21.75 11.79 -12.14
C ARG A 114 22.97 12.61 -12.48
N LEU A 115 23.60 13.18 -11.47
CA LEU A 115 24.79 14.00 -11.58
C LEU A 115 25.94 13.23 -10.93
N THR A 116 26.94 12.86 -11.71
CA THR A 116 28.03 12.00 -11.23
C THR A 116 29.35 12.77 -11.28
N GLU A 117 30.09 12.76 -10.17
CA GLU A 117 31.45 13.29 -10.05
C GLU A 117 32.33 12.24 -9.34
N GLY A 118 33.15 11.51 -10.10
CA GLY A 118 33.96 10.42 -9.55
C GLY A 118 33.09 9.28 -9.01
N GLN A 119 33.17 9.03 -7.70
CA GLN A 119 32.35 8.02 -7.00
C GLN A 119 31.05 8.58 -6.43
N LEU A 120 30.85 9.90 -6.45
CA LEU A 120 29.65 10.55 -5.94
C LEU A 120 28.60 10.61 -7.03
N SER A 121 27.36 10.26 -6.68
CA SER A 121 26.22 10.37 -7.58
C SER A 121 25.06 11.04 -6.86
N LEU A 122 24.57 12.15 -7.41
CA LEU A 122 23.41 12.86 -6.91
C LEU A 122 22.23 12.62 -7.85
N VAL A 123 21.21 11.92 -7.38
CA VAL A 123 19.98 11.67 -8.12
C VAL A 123 18.95 12.72 -7.73
N VAL A 124 18.40 13.41 -8.73
CA VAL A 124 17.41 14.49 -8.57
C VAL A 124 16.11 14.10 -9.26
N GLN A 125 15.00 14.17 -8.52
CA GLN A 125 13.69 13.76 -9.01
C GLN A 125 12.63 14.81 -8.66
N SER A 126 11.70 15.04 -9.57
CA SER A 126 10.49 15.80 -9.23
C SER A 126 9.67 14.97 -8.23
N SER A 127 9.58 15.43 -6.98
CA SER A 127 8.76 14.76 -5.98
C SER A 127 7.30 15.11 -6.25
N VAL A 128 6.48 14.11 -6.54
CA VAL A 128 5.04 14.24 -6.32
C VAL A 128 4.82 14.18 -4.81
N VAL A 129 5.04 15.32 -4.14
CA VAL A 129 4.42 15.55 -2.84
C VAL A 129 2.93 15.53 -3.16
N LYS A 130 2.32 14.36 -3.01
CA LYS A 130 0.87 14.21 -3.03
C LYS A 130 0.40 15.26 -2.03
N GLU A 131 -0.27 16.28 -2.55
CA GLU A 131 -0.88 17.37 -1.79
C GLU A 131 -1.22 16.82 -0.42
N ARG A 132 -0.49 17.24 0.62
CA ARG A 132 -0.80 16.80 1.97
C ARG A 132 -2.28 17.07 2.12
N VAL A 133 -3.07 16.01 2.36
CA VAL A 133 -4.50 16.11 2.63
C VAL A 133 -4.67 17.32 3.53
N GLY A 134 -5.31 18.37 3.00
CA GLY A 134 -5.37 19.65 3.68
C GLY A 134 -5.83 19.45 5.12
N PRO A 135 -5.43 20.32 6.06
CA PRO A 135 -5.88 20.21 7.44
C PRO A 135 -7.40 20.01 7.44
N LEU A 136 -7.85 18.96 8.14
CA LEU A 136 -9.23 18.49 8.16
C LEU A 136 -10.19 19.69 8.19
N GLN A 137 -10.89 19.94 7.09
CA GLN A 137 -11.69 21.17 7.02
C GLN A 137 -12.87 21.04 8.00
N TRP A 138 -13.38 22.15 8.51
CA TRP A 138 -14.56 22.15 9.39
C TRP A 138 -15.76 21.43 8.74
N LYS A 139 -15.86 21.48 7.42
CA LYS A 139 -16.87 20.74 6.65
C LYS A 139 -16.67 19.23 6.74
N ASP A 140 -15.44 18.75 6.68
CA ASP A 140 -15.09 17.33 6.82
C ASP A 140 -15.36 16.86 8.25
N MET A 141 -15.06 17.70 9.24
CA MET A 141 -15.36 17.42 10.65
C MET A 141 -16.87 17.33 10.92
N GLY A 142 -17.68 18.19 10.29
CA GLY A 142 -19.14 18.10 10.34
C GLY A 142 -19.67 16.81 9.71
N TRP A 143 -19.10 16.38 8.57
CA TRP A 143 -19.47 15.12 7.94
C TRP A 143 -19.08 13.91 8.80
N LEU A 144 -17.89 13.93 9.39
CA LEU A 144 -17.40 12.90 10.30
C LEU A 144 -18.28 12.79 11.56
N ALA A 145 -18.76 13.92 12.08
CA ALA A 145 -19.71 13.95 13.19
C ALA A 145 -21.06 13.32 12.81
N ILE A 146 -21.59 13.59 11.62
CA ILE A 146 -22.83 12.97 11.13
C ILE A 146 -22.66 11.45 10.98
N VAL A 147 -21.55 10.99 10.40
CA VAL A 147 -21.26 9.55 10.26
C VAL A 147 -21.11 8.89 11.61
N ALA A 148 -20.39 9.52 12.55
CA ALA A 148 -20.25 9.02 13.92
C ALA A 148 -21.62 8.93 14.61
N LEU A 149 -22.49 9.94 14.46
CA LEU A 149 -23.82 9.95 15.04
C LEU A 149 -24.70 8.82 14.46
N LEU A 150 -24.66 8.62 13.13
CA LEU A 150 -25.36 7.52 12.46
C LEU A 150 -24.87 6.16 12.96
N PHE A 151 -23.57 5.98 13.07
CA PHE A 151 -22.97 4.73 13.53
C PHE A 151 -23.30 4.43 14.99
N LEU A 152 -23.29 5.46 15.86
CA LEU A 152 -23.67 5.35 17.27
C LEU A 152 -25.19 5.18 17.46
N SER A 153 -26.03 5.68 16.55
CA SER A 153 -27.48 5.52 16.64
C SER A 153 -27.97 4.10 16.37
N LEU A 154 -27.22 3.31 15.59
CA LEU A 154 -27.57 1.91 15.28
C LEU A 154 -27.65 1.00 16.53
N PRO A 155 -26.62 0.93 17.40
CA PRO A 155 -26.70 0.13 18.63
C PRO A 155 -27.72 0.68 19.62
N ILE A 156 -27.91 2.00 19.69
CA ILE A 156 -28.92 2.62 20.58
C ILE A 156 -30.34 2.27 20.12
N GLY A 157 -30.60 2.33 18.81
CA GLY A 157 -31.86 1.89 18.22
C GLY A 157 -32.10 0.40 18.44
N PHE A 158 -31.06 -0.43 18.35
CA PHE A 158 -31.15 -1.86 18.66
C PHE A 158 -31.42 -2.14 20.15
N LEU A 159 -30.89 -1.32 21.08
CA LEU A 159 -31.18 -1.47 22.51
C LEU A 159 -32.61 -1.04 22.87
N LEU A 160 -33.17 -0.03 22.18
CA LEU A 160 -34.52 0.48 22.44
C LEU A 160 -35.62 -0.29 21.71
N ALA A 161 -35.37 -0.73 20.48
CA ALA A 161 -36.34 -1.42 19.62
C ALA A 161 -35.97 -2.89 19.34
N GLY A 162 -34.94 -3.41 20.02
CA GLY A 162 -34.50 -4.79 19.90
C GLY A 162 -35.55 -5.80 20.35
N PRO A 163 -35.42 -7.06 19.91
CA PRO A 163 -36.35 -8.10 20.28
C PRO A 163 -36.35 -8.27 21.80
N THR A 164 -37.53 -8.12 22.40
CA THR A 164 -37.74 -8.47 23.81
C THR A 164 -37.29 -9.91 24.05
N PRO A 165 -36.74 -10.24 25.23
CA PRO A 165 -36.18 -11.58 25.52
C PRO A 165 -37.19 -12.71 25.26
N GLU A 166 -38.49 -12.43 25.41
CA GLU A 166 -39.58 -13.36 25.11
C GLU A 166 -39.69 -13.68 23.62
N ARG A 167 -39.61 -12.69 22.72
CA ARG A 167 -39.66 -12.92 21.26
C ARG A 167 -38.40 -13.62 20.74
N ALA A 168 -37.25 -13.38 21.37
CA ALA A 168 -36.01 -14.09 21.04
C ALA A 168 -36.11 -15.58 21.40
N ALA A 169 -36.73 -15.90 22.54
CA ALA A 169 -36.99 -17.29 22.95
C ALA A 169 -37.98 -18.00 22.02
N GLU A 170 -39.06 -17.33 21.60
CA GLU A 170 -40.01 -17.88 20.62
C GLU A 170 -39.36 -18.13 19.25
N SER A 171 -38.52 -17.20 18.78
CA SER A 171 -37.78 -17.36 17.52
C SER A 171 -36.80 -18.54 17.59
N ASN A 172 -36.08 -18.69 18.71
CA ASN A 172 -35.16 -19.79 18.91
C ASN A 172 -35.90 -21.14 19.01
N ALA A 173 -37.04 -21.19 19.69
CA ALA A 173 -37.90 -22.38 19.73
C ALA A 173 -38.38 -22.79 18.33
N ARG A 174 -38.78 -21.82 17.49
CA ARG A 174 -39.15 -22.08 16.08
C ARG A 174 -37.96 -22.54 15.24
N ALA A 175 -36.77 -21.96 15.46
CA ALA A 175 -35.55 -22.37 14.76
C ALA A 175 -35.13 -23.81 15.13
N LEU A 176 -35.24 -24.17 16.41
CA LEU A 176 -34.96 -25.52 16.90
C LEU A 176 -35.96 -26.55 16.34
N GLN A 177 -37.25 -26.21 16.23
CA GLN A 177 -38.24 -27.07 15.60
C GLN A 177 -37.94 -27.30 14.12
N GLN A 178 -37.61 -26.25 13.35
CA GLN A 178 -37.23 -26.39 11.94
C GLN A 178 -35.94 -27.20 11.76
N ALA A 179 -35.00 -27.13 12.70
CA ALA A 179 -33.80 -27.95 12.68
C ALA A 179 -34.13 -29.43 12.95
N ALA A 180 -34.99 -29.70 13.93
CA ALA A 180 -35.45 -31.05 14.25
C ALA A 180 -36.24 -31.68 13.09
N ASP A 181 -37.10 -30.92 12.43
CA ASP A 181 -37.86 -31.39 11.26
C ASP A 181 -36.92 -31.74 10.09
N LYS A 182 -35.92 -30.90 9.82
CA LYS A 182 -34.88 -31.19 8.80
C LYS A 182 -34.04 -32.41 9.15
N GLU A 183 -33.74 -32.63 10.43
CA GLU A 183 -33.00 -33.81 10.86
C GLU A 183 -33.85 -35.08 10.73
N ALA A 184 -35.14 -35.01 11.06
CA ALA A 184 -36.09 -36.10 10.84
C ALA A 184 -36.25 -36.43 9.34
N GLU A 185 -36.34 -35.42 8.47
CA GLU A 185 -36.35 -35.61 7.01
C GLU A 185 -35.06 -36.25 6.51
N ARG A 186 -33.89 -35.83 7.02
CA ARG A 186 -32.60 -36.45 6.69
C ARG A 186 -32.52 -37.90 7.15
N ARG A 187 -33.00 -38.21 8.36
CA ARG A 187 -33.05 -39.59 8.88
C ARG A 187 -33.97 -40.48 8.04
N LYS A 188 -35.13 -39.95 7.61
CA LYS A 188 -36.03 -40.62 6.65
C LYS A 188 -35.37 -40.84 5.29
N ALA A 189 -34.69 -39.84 4.75
CA ALA A 189 -33.99 -39.93 3.46
C ALA A 189 -32.84 -40.95 3.48
N MET A 190 -32.16 -41.10 4.61
CA MET A 190 -31.09 -42.10 4.80
C MET A 190 -31.61 -43.51 5.12
N GLY A 191 -32.94 -43.71 5.18
CA GLY A 191 -33.55 -45.02 5.46
C GLY A 191 -33.36 -45.51 6.90
N LEU A 192 -32.83 -44.68 7.80
CA LEU A 192 -32.57 -45.02 9.21
C LEU A 192 -33.84 -45.24 10.04
N ASP A 193 -35.00 -44.77 9.57
CA ASP A 193 -36.31 -44.99 10.20
C ASP A 193 -36.92 -46.36 9.86
N THR A 194 -36.27 -47.18 9.04
CA THR A 194 -36.75 -48.53 8.74
C THR A 194 -36.35 -49.45 9.89
N PRO A 195 -37.29 -49.99 10.70
CA PRO A 195 -36.93 -50.96 11.73
C PRO A 195 -36.23 -52.14 11.07
N MET A 196 -35.04 -52.49 11.56
CA MET A 196 -34.27 -53.63 11.05
C MET A 196 -35.18 -54.86 11.02
N ARG A 197 -35.29 -55.49 9.84
CA ARG A 197 -35.93 -56.80 9.75
C ARG A 197 -35.14 -57.77 10.64
N PRO A 198 -35.81 -58.66 11.38
CA PRO A 198 -35.11 -59.67 12.16
C PRO A 198 -34.22 -60.51 11.22
N ILE A 199 -32.94 -60.62 11.55
CA ILE A 199 -31.97 -61.42 10.81
C ILE A 199 -32.47 -62.86 10.75
N THR A 200 -32.70 -63.35 9.55
CA THR A 200 -33.14 -64.73 9.32
C THR A 200 -31.97 -65.68 9.54
N ASP A 201 -32.24 -66.89 10.03
CA ASP A 201 -31.17 -67.87 10.37
C ASP A 201 -30.28 -68.24 9.17
N THR A 202 -30.80 -68.07 7.94
CA THR A 202 -30.05 -68.25 6.69
C THR A 202 -29.02 -67.17 6.42
N GLU A 203 -29.28 -65.91 6.81
CA GLU A 203 -28.33 -64.80 6.66
C GLU A 203 -27.24 -64.84 7.76
N ARG A 204 -27.59 -65.35 8.94
CA ARG A 204 -26.64 -65.59 10.04
C ARG A 204 -25.57 -66.61 9.65
N ALA A 205 -25.94 -67.63 8.87
CA ALA A 205 -25.00 -68.62 8.33
C ALA A 205 -24.06 -68.03 7.25
N GLN A 206 -24.54 -67.09 6.43
CA GLN A 206 -23.71 -66.43 5.42
C GLN A 206 -22.71 -65.43 6.03
N GLN A 207 -23.11 -64.64 7.03
CA GLN A 207 -22.18 -63.75 7.76
C GLN A 207 -21.08 -64.50 8.52
N GLN A 208 -21.33 -65.75 8.92
CA GLN A 208 -20.33 -66.60 9.55
C GLN A 208 -19.27 -67.12 8.56
N THR A 209 -19.58 -67.13 7.26
CA THR A 209 -18.69 -67.70 6.23
C THR A 209 -17.75 -66.65 5.64
N ASP A 210 -18.14 -65.37 5.68
CA ASP A 210 -17.33 -64.22 5.22
C ASP A 210 -16.61 -63.52 6.38
N GLY A 211 -16.10 -64.34 7.32
CA GLY A 211 -15.30 -63.91 8.45
C GLY A 211 -13.93 -63.41 7.98
N GLY A 212 -13.83 -62.10 7.73
CA GLY A 212 -12.56 -61.42 7.47
C GLY A 212 -11.49 -61.73 8.54
N PRO A 213 -10.20 -61.50 8.22
CA PRO A 213 -9.07 -62.06 8.96
C PRO A 213 -9.12 -61.73 10.45
N GLU A 214 -8.95 -62.78 11.26
CA GLU A 214 -8.87 -62.74 12.72
C GLU A 214 -7.75 -61.79 13.16
N VAL A 215 -8.12 -60.56 13.56
CA VAL A 215 -7.18 -59.60 14.11
C VAL A 215 -6.87 -60.01 15.56
N HIS A 216 -5.77 -60.73 15.73
CA HIS A 216 -5.26 -61.09 17.04
C HIS A 216 -4.73 -59.83 17.74
N VAL A 217 -5.55 -59.20 18.58
CA VAL A 217 -5.12 -58.04 19.38
C VAL A 217 -4.35 -58.56 20.60
N PRO A 218 -3.04 -58.26 20.75
CA PRO A 218 -2.28 -58.67 21.92
C PRO A 218 -2.75 -57.93 23.18
N ALA A 219 -2.66 -58.60 24.33
CA ALA A 219 -3.26 -58.23 25.63
C ALA A 219 -2.74 -56.92 26.28
N SER A 220 -1.99 -56.08 25.56
CA SER A 220 -1.40 -54.84 26.07
C SER A 220 -2.27 -53.59 25.89
N PHE A 221 -3.49 -53.70 25.37
CA PHE A 221 -4.41 -52.56 25.14
C PHE A 221 -5.60 -52.50 26.11
N ARG A 222 -5.39 -52.74 27.41
CA ARG A 222 -6.33 -52.28 28.44
C ARG A 222 -5.95 -50.86 28.86
N VAL A 223 -6.64 -49.87 28.31
CA VAL A 223 -6.68 -48.50 28.87
C VAL A 223 -7.57 -48.51 30.09
N ARG A 224 -7.10 -47.86 31.15
CA ARG A 224 -7.70 -47.78 32.48
C ARG A 224 -8.67 -46.62 32.58
#